data_AF-A0A354YXD7-F1
#
_entry.id   AF-A0A354YXD7-F1
#
_cell.length_a   1.000
_cell.length_b   1.000
_cell.length_c   1.000
_cell.angle_alpha   90.00
_cell.angle_beta   90.00
_cell.angle_gamma   90.00
#
_symmetry.space_group_name_H-M   'P 1'
#
loop_
_entity.id
_entity.type
_entity.pdbx_description
1 polymer ?
#
loop_
_entity_poly.entity_id
_entity_poly.type
_entity_poly.pdbx_seq_one_letter_code
_entity_poly.pdbx_strand_id
1 'polypeptide(L)'
;MKEVITIPTNKILPAGRTLGIEPNRLSEVSGFPDITGTTKVEREWEALLPTLLAPGKVSMLMKGNRDQAIELSSLSSGDGKILMYSGKADGNTHIRTLEPKQFREELMAVMATNIPGKDIARPMSLDALFVLAALSDFIKRQKAQIMLGLTQEPTPPTLSEIQSLLDKAENTMEARWWLTPFLYHIYGLRRKIVVSDAVTQLQTFELVAENEGNVYPTEAGFILLDQLTFRRGIVGFHSFYFEEGKPVQSTQVL
;
A
#
# COMPACT_ATOMS: atom_id res chain seq x y z
N MET A 1 6.72 -14.00 25.51
CA MET A 1 5.36 -13.99 24.90
C MET A 1 5.17 -12.63 24.26
N LYS A 2 4.85 -12.56 22.96
CA LYS A 2 4.55 -11.26 22.33
C LYS A 2 3.18 -10.79 22.77
N GLU A 3 3.09 -9.52 23.12
CA GLU A 3 1.86 -8.88 23.58
C GLU A 3 0.82 -8.88 22.45
N VAL A 4 -0.32 -9.51 22.70
CA VAL A 4 -1.48 -9.49 21.80
C VAL A 4 -2.41 -8.42 22.34
N ILE A 5 -2.51 -7.31 21.62
CA ILE A 5 -3.42 -6.22 21.98
C ILE A 5 -4.80 -6.59 21.44
N THR A 6 -5.83 -6.42 22.27
CA THR A 6 -7.20 -6.77 21.90
C THR A 6 -8.05 -5.52 21.90
N ILE A 7 -8.68 -5.23 20.76
CA ILE A 7 -9.60 -4.10 20.61
C ILE A 7 -10.98 -4.66 20.24
N PRO A 8 -12.06 -4.28 20.93
CA PRO A 8 -13.40 -4.60 20.47
C PRO A 8 -13.59 -4.08 19.04
N THR A 9 -13.97 -4.96 18.12
CA THR A 9 -13.97 -4.65 16.67
C THR A 9 -14.84 -3.43 16.36
N ASN A 10 -15.93 -3.29 17.11
CA ASN A 10 -16.89 -2.19 17.03
C ASN A 10 -16.38 -0.84 17.58
N LYS A 11 -15.22 -0.82 18.23
CA LYS A 11 -14.60 0.39 18.79
C LYS A 11 -13.46 0.93 17.93
N ILE A 12 -12.95 0.17 16.96
CA ILE A 12 -11.77 0.56 16.15
C ILE A 12 -12.03 1.87 15.39
N LEU A 13 -13.11 1.96 14.61
CA LEU A 13 -13.47 3.17 13.85
C LEU A 13 -13.83 4.36 14.77
N PRO A 14 -14.68 4.21 15.81
CA PRO A 14 -14.92 5.27 16.78
C PRO A 14 -13.66 5.78 17.51
N ALA A 15 -12.70 4.90 17.78
CA ALA A 15 -11.44 5.27 18.43
C ALA A 15 -10.58 6.12 17.49
N GLY A 16 -10.52 5.74 16.21
CA GLY A 16 -9.89 6.53 15.16
C GLY A 16 -10.42 7.96 15.07
N ARG A 17 -11.75 8.11 15.05
CA ARG A 17 -12.40 9.44 15.01
C ARG A 17 -12.03 10.30 16.22
N THR A 18 -11.88 9.69 17.39
CA THR A 18 -11.49 10.39 18.62
C THR A 18 -10.06 10.95 18.51
N LEU A 19 -9.18 10.25 17.80
CA LEU A 19 -7.82 10.70 17.50
C LEU A 19 -7.72 11.60 16.26
N GLY A 20 -8.84 11.90 15.58
CA GLY A 20 -8.84 12.66 14.33
C GLY A 20 -8.22 11.90 13.14
N ILE A 21 -8.10 10.58 13.24
CA ILE A 21 -7.61 9.73 12.14
C ILE A 21 -8.77 9.52 11.17
N GLU A 22 -8.59 9.95 9.92
CA GLU A 22 -9.52 9.59 8.85
C GLU A 22 -9.12 8.23 8.27
N PRO A 23 -10.03 7.24 8.26
CA PRO A 23 -9.75 5.97 7.61
C PRO A 23 -9.64 6.13 6.09
N ASN A 24 -8.66 5.45 5.48
CA ASN A 24 -8.56 5.38 4.02
C ASN A 24 -9.32 4.15 3.48
N ARG A 25 -9.51 4.06 2.15
CA ARG A 25 -10.29 2.97 1.54
C ARG A 25 -9.69 1.58 1.76
N LEU A 26 -8.39 1.48 2.03
CA LEU A 26 -7.77 0.19 2.33
C LEU A 26 -8.26 -0.39 3.66
N SER A 27 -8.57 0.46 4.65
CA SER A 27 -9.13 0.00 5.92
C SER A 27 -10.54 -0.59 5.79
N GLU A 28 -11.28 -0.26 4.73
CA GLU A 28 -12.60 -0.85 4.45
C GLU A 28 -12.48 -2.35 4.15
N VAL A 29 -11.35 -2.80 3.59
CA VAL A 29 -11.06 -4.22 3.31
C VAL A 29 -11.02 -5.03 4.60
N SER A 30 -10.64 -4.41 5.72
CA SER A 30 -10.61 -5.04 7.03
C SER A 30 -12.01 -5.37 7.58
N GLY A 31 -13.07 -4.79 7.01
CA GLY A 31 -14.45 -5.09 7.37
C GLY A 31 -14.86 -4.60 8.76
N PHE A 32 -14.18 -3.58 9.31
CA PHE A 32 -14.55 -3.01 10.60
C PHE A 32 -15.96 -2.36 10.50
N PRO A 33 -16.87 -2.65 11.44
CA PRO A 33 -18.23 -2.14 11.38
C PRO A 33 -18.24 -0.63 11.60
N ASP A 34 -18.85 0.10 10.67
CA ASP A 34 -19.00 1.54 10.77
C ASP A 34 -20.12 1.91 11.76
N ILE A 35 -19.72 2.10 13.02
CA ILE A 35 -20.60 2.57 14.08
C ILE A 35 -20.36 4.06 14.27
N THR A 36 -21.43 4.86 14.23
CA THR A 36 -21.36 6.32 14.43
C THR A 36 -20.87 6.70 15.83
N GLY A 37 -20.19 7.84 15.93
CA GLY A 37 -19.70 8.40 17.20
C GLY A 37 -18.22 8.15 17.48
N THR A 38 -17.81 8.49 18.71
CA THR A 38 -16.45 8.43 19.27
C THR A 38 -16.42 7.50 20.48
N THR A 39 -15.25 6.95 20.82
CA THR A 39 -15.05 6.15 22.04
C THR A 39 -13.79 6.59 22.77
N LYS A 40 -13.75 6.34 24.08
CA LYS A 40 -12.51 6.48 24.85
C LYS A 40 -11.44 5.57 24.26
N VAL A 41 -10.25 6.12 24.02
CA VAL A 41 -9.09 5.44 23.45
C VAL A 41 -8.18 5.00 24.59
N GLU A 42 -7.72 3.75 24.53
CA GLU A 42 -6.73 3.22 25.46
C GLU A 42 -5.32 3.47 24.92
N ARG A 43 -4.35 3.70 25.82
CA ARG A 43 -2.99 4.12 25.47
C ARG A 43 -2.29 3.16 24.49
N GLU A 44 -2.57 1.86 24.63
CA GLU A 44 -2.05 0.81 23.75
C GLU A 44 -2.65 0.84 22.34
N TRP A 45 -3.85 1.41 22.15
CA TRP A 45 -4.51 1.50 20.84
C TRP A 45 -3.95 2.64 19.99
N GLU A 46 -3.54 3.75 20.63
CA GLU A 46 -3.06 4.96 19.95
C GLU A 46 -1.94 4.67 18.95
N ALA A 47 -1.04 3.74 19.30
CA ALA A 47 0.09 3.37 18.45
C ALA A 47 -0.28 2.44 17.27
N LEU A 48 -1.46 1.81 17.31
CA LEU A 48 -1.93 0.83 16.32
C LEU A 48 -2.94 1.43 15.35
N LEU A 49 -3.81 2.32 15.83
CA LEU A 49 -4.93 2.88 15.09
C LEU A 49 -4.51 3.57 13.76
N PRO A 50 -3.40 4.32 13.68
CA PRO A 50 -2.97 4.89 12.41
C PRO A 50 -2.74 3.83 11.33
N THR A 51 -2.07 2.73 11.67
CA THR A 51 -1.78 1.64 10.72
C THR A 51 -3.01 0.79 10.41
N LEU A 52 -3.98 0.67 11.33
CA LEU A 52 -5.23 -0.06 11.08
C LEU A 52 -6.21 0.72 10.20
N LEU A 53 -6.30 2.04 10.39
CA LEU A 53 -7.30 2.89 9.76
C LEU A 53 -6.79 3.57 8.49
N ALA A 54 -5.50 3.88 8.42
CA ALA A 54 -4.87 4.41 7.22
C ALA A 54 -3.65 3.57 6.82
N PRO A 55 -3.80 2.25 6.58
CA PRO A 55 -2.69 1.41 6.16
C PRO A 55 -2.11 1.91 4.83
N GLY A 56 -0.77 1.80 4.71
CA GLY A 56 -0.06 1.97 3.45
C GLY A 56 -0.15 0.74 2.55
N LYS A 57 -0.36 -0.46 3.11
CA LYS A 57 -0.75 -1.68 2.37
C LYS A 57 -1.63 -2.57 3.23
N VAL A 58 -2.52 -3.32 2.58
CA VAL A 58 -3.28 -4.40 3.22
C VAL A 58 -3.05 -5.69 2.46
N SER A 59 -2.97 -6.81 3.18
CA SER A 59 -2.92 -8.15 2.59
C SER A 59 -3.68 -9.14 3.46
N MET A 60 -4.15 -10.24 2.87
CA MET A 60 -4.91 -11.26 3.57
C MET A 60 -4.18 -12.59 3.47
N LEU A 61 -3.72 -13.09 4.62
CA LEU A 61 -3.09 -14.39 4.73
C LEU A 61 -4.15 -15.44 5.05
N MET A 62 -4.29 -16.44 4.19
CA MET A 62 -5.12 -17.61 4.43
C MET A 62 -4.20 -18.80 4.72
N LYS A 63 -4.36 -19.40 5.90
CA LYS A 63 -3.62 -20.60 6.30
C LYS A 63 -4.60 -21.75 6.47
N GLY A 64 -4.48 -22.77 5.62
CA GLY A 64 -5.19 -24.03 5.80
C GLY A 64 -4.40 -24.96 6.71
N ASN A 65 -5.00 -25.44 7.79
CA ASN A 65 -4.47 -26.58 8.55
C ASN A 65 -4.97 -27.90 7.93
N ARG A 66 -4.21 -28.99 8.12
CA ARG A 66 -4.57 -30.35 7.64
C ARG A 66 -5.97 -30.81 8.09
N ASP A 67 -6.50 -30.20 9.14
CA ASP A 67 -7.80 -30.51 9.75
C ASP A 67 -8.95 -29.60 9.25
N GLN A 68 -8.82 -29.02 8.04
CA GLN A 68 -9.81 -28.15 7.37
C GLN A 68 -10.08 -26.78 8.03
N ALA A 69 -9.43 -26.44 9.15
CA ALA A 69 -9.52 -25.09 9.70
C ALA A 69 -8.71 -24.10 8.82
N ILE A 70 -9.42 -23.21 8.12
CA ILE A 70 -8.83 -22.06 7.43
C ILE A 70 -8.74 -20.91 8.44
N GLU A 71 -7.51 -20.52 8.78
CA GLU A 71 -7.24 -19.32 9.57
C GLU A 71 -6.99 -18.15 8.61
N LEU A 72 -7.77 -17.08 8.79
CA LEU A 72 -7.68 -15.87 7.99
C LEU A 72 -7.13 -14.75 8.86
N SER A 73 -5.99 -14.19 8.44
CA SER A 73 -5.33 -13.08 9.12
C SER A 73 -5.10 -11.93 8.16
N SER A 74 -5.55 -10.75 8.53
CA SER A 74 -5.28 -9.53 7.80
C SER A 74 -3.94 -8.95 8.24
N LEU A 75 -3.21 -8.40 7.28
CA LEU A 75 -1.94 -7.71 7.47
C LEU A 75 -2.13 -6.27 7.04
N SER A 76 -1.86 -5.33 7.93
CA SER A 76 -1.80 -3.90 7.61
C SER A 76 -0.37 -3.41 7.84
N SER A 77 0.21 -2.68 6.89
CA SER A 77 1.53 -2.08 7.07
C SER A 77 1.51 -0.57 6.87
N GLY A 78 2.33 0.14 7.65
CA GLY A 78 2.43 1.59 7.67
C GLY A 78 3.49 2.03 8.69
N ASP A 79 4.19 3.12 8.41
CA ASP A 79 5.24 3.68 9.29
C ASP A 79 6.29 2.66 9.78
N GLY A 80 6.68 1.75 8.90
CA GLY A 80 7.68 0.69 9.20
C GLY A 80 7.17 -0.47 10.05
N LYS A 81 5.90 -0.44 10.49
CA LYS A 81 5.27 -1.50 11.30
C LYS A 81 4.41 -2.41 10.43
N ILE A 82 4.31 -3.68 10.82
CA ILE A 82 3.34 -4.63 10.27
C ILE A 82 2.42 -5.06 11.41
N LEU A 83 1.12 -4.87 11.23
CA LEU A 83 0.09 -5.35 12.13
C LEU A 83 -0.57 -6.58 11.52
N MET A 84 -0.50 -7.71 12.22
CA MET A 84 -1.25 -8.91 11.88
C MET A 84 -2.45 -9.00 12.81
N TYR A 85 -3.64 -9.10 12.25
CA TYR A 85 -4.87 -9.12 13.04
C TYR A 85 -5.91 -10.08 12.46
N SER A 86 -6.70 -10.66 13.34
CA SER A 86 -7.86 -11.47 12.99
C SER A 86 -9.04 -11.09 13.87
N GLY A 87 -10.19 -10.85 13.24
CA GLY A 87 -11.46 -10.72 13.93
C GLY A 87 -11.92 -12.12 14.32
N LYS A 88 -12.06 -12.40 15.62
CA LYS A 88 -12.68 -13.65 16.08
C LYS A 88 -14.18 -13.47 16.24
N ALA A 89 -14.90 -14.60 16.27
CA ALA A 89 -16.34 -14.67 16.47
C ALA A 89 -16.82 -14.09 17.82
N ASP A 90 -15.90 -13.74 18.73
CA ASP A 90 -16.18 -13.11 20.02
C ASP A 90 -16.41 -11.59 19.94
N GLY A 91 -16.33 -11.01 18.73
CA GLY A 91 -16.53 -9.57 18.51
C GLY A 91 -15.29 -8.72 18.80
N ASN A 92 -14.13 -9.35 19.05
CA ASN A 92 -12.86 -8.67 19.25
C ASN A 92 -11.91 -8.86 18.07
N THR A 93 -11.06 -7.86 17.86
CA THR A 93 -9.93 -7.92 16.94
C THR A 93 -8.66 -8.09 17.76
N HIS A 94 -7.96 -9.20 17.56
CA HIS A 94 -6.67 -9.44 18.18
C HIS A 94 -5.56 -8.99 17.25
N ILE A 95 -4.65 -8.16 17.74
CA ILE A 95 -3.62 -7.50 16.95
C ILE A 95 -2.26 -7.90 17.50
N ARG A 96 -1.38 -8.31 16.59
CA ARG A 96 0.03 -8.56 16.83
C ARG A 96 0.85 -7.58 16.01
N THR A 97 1.69 -6.81 16.69
CA THR A 97 2.71 -6.01 16.02
C THR A 97 3.89 -6.91 15.66
N LEU A 98 4.34 -6.80 14.42
CA LEU A 98 5.44 -7.57 13.86
C LEU A 98 6.46 -6.60 13.24
N GLU A 99 7.73 -6.82 13.58
CA GLU A 99 8.83 -6.20 12.87
C GLU A 99 8.99 -6.86 11.49
N PRO A 100 9.29 -6.10 10.41
CA PRO A 100 9.38 -6.66 9.05
C PRO A 100 10.34 -7.85 8.93
N LYS A 101 11.51 -7.77 9.58
CA LYS A 101 12.49 -8.86 9.59
C LYS A 101 11.93 -10.11 10.25
N GLN A 102 11.24 -9.92 11.37
CA GLN A 102 10.67 -11.03 12.12
C GLN A 102 9.47 -11.65 11.41
N PHE A 103 8.61 -10.84 10.78
CA PHE A 103 7.54 -11.35 9.92
C PHE A 103 8.11 -12.18 8.77
N ARG A 104 9.19 -11.73 8.13
CA ARG A 104 9.89 -12.51 7.10
C ARG A 104 10.39 -13.83 7.66
N GLU A 105 11.05 -13.84 8.81
CA GLU A 105 11.54 -15.07 9.44
C GLU A 105 10.39 -16.02 9.78
N GLU A 106 9.29 -15.52 10.35
CA GLU A 106 8.08 -16.30 10.64
C GLU A 106 7.47 -16.88 9.34
N LEU A 107 7.38 -16.07 8.28
CA LEU A 107 6.87 -16.51 6.97
C LEU A 107 7.80 -17.56 6.34
N MET A 108 9.12 -17.33 6.34
CA MET A 108 10.12 -18.25 5.78
C MET A 108 10.17 -19.57 6.54
N ALA A 109 9.98 -19.54 7.87
CA ALA A 109 9.89 -20.74 8.70
C ALA A 109 8.63 -21.56 8.39
N VAL A 110 7.52 -20.90 8.07
CA VAL A 110 6.29 -21.56 7.58
C VAL A 110 6.47 -22.10 6.16
N MET A 111 7.20 -21.38 5.30
CA MET A 111 7.44 -21.71 3.89
C MET A 111 8.65 -22.63 3.69
N ALA A 112 8.97 -23.55 4.61
CA ALA A 112 10.18 -24.36 4.57
C ALA A 112 10.38 -25.17 3.26
N THR A 113 10.91 -24.51 2.21
CA THR A 113 11.63 -25.03 1.03
C THR A 113 11.95 -23.87 0.07
N ASN A 114 13.25 -23.56 -0.05
CA ASN A 114 13.95 -22.90 -1.16
C ASN A 114 13.16 -21.95 -2.08
N ILE A 115 12.86 -20.76 -1.59
CA ILE A 115 12.72 -19.58 -2.47
C ILE A 115 13.94 -18.71 -2.21
N PRO A 116 14.83 -18.49 -3.21
CA PRO A 116 15.96 -17.59 -3.04
C PRO A 116 15.38 -16.22 -2.68
N GLY A 117 15.75 -15.74 -1.49
CA GLY A 117 15.26 -14.49 -0.94
C GLY A 117 15.63 -13.35 -1.86
N LYS A 118 14.73 -12.96 -2.75
CA LYS A 118 14.82 -11.66 -3.43
C LYS A 118 14.82 -10.58 -2.35
N ASP A 119 15.70 -9.61 -2.53
CA ASP A 119 15.98 -8.53 -1.61
C ASP A 119 14.70 -7.94 -1.03
N ILE A 120 14.71 -7.73 0.29
CA ILE A 120 13.65 -6.96 0.95
C ILE A 120 13.78 -5.54 0.41
N ALA A 121 12.89 -5.18 -0.52
CA ALA A 121 12.78 -3.82 -1.02
C ALA A 121 12.68 -2.87 0.19
N ARG A 122 13.56 -1.86 0.23
CA ARG A 122 13.48 -0.79 1.23
C ARG A 122 12.06 -0.20 1.18
N PRO A 123 11.42 0.08 2.34
CA PRO A 123 10.09 0.67 2.33
C PRO A 123 10.15 2.04 1.63
N MET A 124 9.46 2.13 0.48
CA MET A 124 9.24 3.40 -0.23
C MET A 124 8.17 4.20 0.49
N SER A 125 8.36 5.51 0.62
CA SER A 125 7.33 6.37 1.20
C SER A 125 6.10 6.45 0.28
N LEU A 126 4.95 6.78 0.87
CA LEU A 126 3.74 7.01 0.08
C LEU A 126 3.93 8.18 -0.90
N ASP A 127 4.64 9.23 -0.49
CA ASP A 127 4.94 10.39 -1.34
C ASP A 127 5.75 10.00 -2.58
N ALA A 128 6.76 9.13 -2.41
CA ALA A 128 7.53 8.57 -3.52
C ALA A 128 6.68 7.69 -4.44
N LEU A 129 5.73 6.92 -3.90
CA LEU A 129 4.79 6.15 -4.72
C LEU A 129 3.88 7.08 -5.56
N PHE A 130 3.42 8.18 -4.99
CA PHE A 130 2.62 9.18 -5.71
C PHE A 130 3.41 9.89 -6.81
N VAL A 131 4.66 10.28 -6.54
CA VAL A 131 5.54 10.85 -7.58
C VAL A 131 5.80 9.85 -8.69
N LEU A 132 6.03 8.57 -8.37
CA LEU A 132 6.21 7.53 -9.37
C LEU A 132 4.94 7.30 -10.19
N ALA A 133 3.75 7.35 -9.57
CA ALA A 133 2.49 7.29 -10.29
C ALA A 133 2.26 8.50 -11.21
N ALA A 134 2.63 9.69 -10.76
CA ALA A 134 2.57 10.91 -11.56
C ALA A 134 3.48 10.83 -12.80
N LEU A 135 4.70 10.29 -12.64
CA LEU A 135 5.60 9.99 -13.76
C LEU A 135 4.96 9.00 -14.75
N SER A 136 4.32 7.93 -14.25
CA SER A 136 3.61 6.95 -15.08
C SER A 136 2.52 7.60 -15.93
N ASP A 137 1.66 8.40 -15.29
CA ASP A 137 0.55 9.09 -15.95
C ASP A 137 1.06 10.11 -16.98
N PHE A 138 2.13 10.82 -16.66
CA PHE A 138 2.77 11.77 -17.58
C PHE A 138 3.30 11.07 -18.83
N ILE A 139 4.06 9.98 -18.68
CA ILE A 139 4.59 9.18 -19.79
C ILE A 139 3.45 8.61 -20.63
N LYS A 140 2.40 8.07 -20.00
CA LYS A 140 1.22 7.53 -20.69
C LYS A 140 0.50 8.62 -21.49
N ARG A 141 0.35 9.82 -20.95
CA ARG A 141 -0.23 10.96 -21.65
C ARG A 141 0.62 11.39 -22.85
N GLN A 142 1.94 11.44 -22.72
CA GLN A 142 2.82 11.76 -23.83
C GLN A 142 2.76 10.72 -24.94
N LYS A 143 2.78 9.42 -24.60
CA LYS A 143 2.60 8.35 -25.59
C LYS A 143 1.30 8.53 -26.38
N ALA A 144 0.20 8.88 -25.71
CA ALA A 144 -1.06 9.16 -26.38
C ALA A 144 -0.97 10.40 -27.29
N GLN A 145 -0.31 11.48 -26.86
CA GLN A 145 -0.11 12.67 -27.70
C GLN A 145 0.73 12.37 -28.95
N ILE A 146 1.77 11.55 -28.82
CA ILE A 146 2.59 11.10 -29.96
C ILE A 146 1.75 10.26 -30.93
N MET A 147 0.97 9.31 -30.41
CA MET A 147 0.07 8.49 -31.24
C MET A 147 -0.99 9.33 -31.99
N LEU A 148 -1.43 10.43 -31.39
CA LEU A 148 -2.36 11.38 -32.00
C LEU A 148 -1.67 12.41 -32.92
N GLY A 149 -0.35 12.36 -33.07
CA GLY A 149 0.43 13.31 -33.87
C GLY A 149 0.50 14.73 -33.31
N LEU A 150 0.17 14.91 -32.02
CA LEU A 150 0.19 16.21 -31.33
C LEU A 150 1.60 16.61 -30.89
N THR A 151 2.48 15.64 -30.66
CA THR A 151 3.89 15.81 -30.32
C THR A 151 4.72 14.78 -31.07
N GLN A 152 6.00 15.07 -31.31
CA GLN A 152 6.88 14.18 -32.08
C GLN A 152 7.83 13.37 -31.21
N GLU A 153 8.21 13.90 -30.04
CA GLU A 153 9.18 13.24 -29.15
C GLU A 153 8.70 13.24 -27.70
N PRO A 154 9.04 12.19 -26.93
CA PRO A 154 8.80 12.17 -25.50
C PRO A 154 9.72 13.18 -24.82
N THR A 155 9.13 14.07 -24.02
CA THR A 155 9.88 15.03 -23.20
C THR A 155 9.75 14.64 -21.73
N PRO A 156 10.84 14.42 -21.00
CA PRO A 156 10.75 14.11 -19.57
C PRO A 156 10.11 15.28 -18.80
N PRO A 157 9.34 15.02 -17.73
CA PRO A 157 8.75 16.09 -16.93
C PRO A 157 9.77 16.75 -16.01
N THR A 158 9.58 18.04 -15.78
CA THR A 158 10.20 18.79 -14.68
C THR A 158 9.53 18.51 -13.34
N LEU A 159 10.21 18.82 -12.23
CA LEU A 159 9.61 18.75 -10.88
C LEU A 159 8.30 19.57 -10.77
N SER A 160 8.25 20.73 -11.42
CA SER A 160 7.05 21.58 -11.44
C SER A 160 5.89 20.96 -12.20
N GLU A 161 6.15 20.22 -13.27
CA GLU A 161 5.11 19.53 -14.02
C GLU A 161 4.57 18.32 -13.25
N ILE A 162 5.44 17.59 -12.54
CA ILE A 162 5.03 16.52 -11.62
C ILE A 162 4.13 17.09 -10.52
N GLN A 163 4.53 18.20 -9.89
CA GLN A 163 3.70 18.87 -8.88
C GLN A 163 2.36 19.30 -9.46
N SER A 164 2.34 19.93 -10.65
CA SER A 164 1.08 20.33 -11.30
C SER A 164 0.16 19.15 -11.61
N LEU A 165 0.72 17.98 -11.96
CA LEU A 165 -0.05 16.76 -12.19
C LEU A 165 -0.65 16.25 -10.87
N LEU A 166 0.14 16.20 -9.80
CA LEU A 166 -0.34 15.79 -8.47
C LEU A 166 -1.49 16.68 -7.98
N ASP A 167 -1.38 18.00 -8.16
CA ASP A 167 -2.41 18.98 -7.76
C ASP A 167 -3.70 18.81 -8.59
N LYS A 168 -3.57 18.48 -9.88
CA LYS A 168 -4.71 18.22 -10.78
C LYS A 168 -5.36 16.86 -10.49
N ALA A 169 -4.56 15.85 -10.16
CA ALA A 169 -5.02 14.48 -9.98
C ALA A 169 -6.02 14.34 -8.83
N GLU A 170 -5.88 15.14 -7.78
CA GLU A 170 -6.81 15.15 -6.65
C GLU A 170 -8.24 15.53 -7.06
N ASN A 171 -8.40 16.44 -8.03
CA ASN A 171 -9.68 17.11 -8.28
C ASN A 171 -10.26 16.90 -9.68
N THR A 172 -9.43 16.59 -10.68
CA THR A 172 -9.81 16.71 -12.10
C THR A 172 -9.60 15.46 -12.94
N MET A 173 -8.86 14.46 -12.44
CA MET A 173 -8.50 13.27 -13.22
C MET A 173 -9.33 12.06 -12.82
N GLU A 174 -9.76 11.27 -13.80
CA GLU A 174 -10.52 10.04 -13.53
C GLU A 174 -9.62 8.89 -13.04
N ALA A 175 -9.88 8.42 -11.82
CA ALA A 175 -9.23 7.26 -11.20
C ALA A 175 -9.36 5.95 -12.03
N ARG A 176 -10.36 5.85 -12.91
CA ARG A 176 -10.53 4.69 -13.79
C ARG A 176 -9.42 4.59 -14.85
N TRP A 177 -8.82 5.69 -15.27
CA TRP A 177 -7.88 5.72 -16.40
C TRP A 177 -6.44 6.01 -15.99
N TRP A 178 -6.24 6.66 -14.85
CA TRP A 178 -4.96 7.19 -14.39
C TRP A 178 -4.60 6.65 -13.00
N LEU A 179 -3.31 6.51 -12.75
CA LEU A 179 -2.78 5.87 -11.55
C LEU A 179 -2.78 6.82 -10.36
N THR A 180 -2.37 8.06 -10.56
CA THR A 180 -2.29 9.10 -9.53
C THR A 180 -3.64 9.39 -8.87
N PRO A 181 -4.74 9.69 -9.62
CA PRO A 181 -6.06 9.84 -9.01
C PRO A 181 -6.58 8.55 -8.38
N PHE A 182 -6.18 7.38 -8.88
CA PHE A 182 -6.50 6.11 -8.22
C PHE A 182 -5.82 5.97 -6.86
N LEU A 183 -4.55 6.41 -6.74
CA LEU A 183 -3.87 6.45 -5.44
C LEU A 183 -4.52 7.47 -4.50
N TYR A 184 -4.88 8.66 -4.96
CA TYR A 184 -5.64 9.63 -4.14
C TYR A 184 -6.95 9.02 -3.64
N HIS A 185 -7.67 8.34 -4.52
CA HIS A 185 -8.91 7.67 -4.19
C HIS A 185 -8.76 6.60 -3.11
N ILE A 186 -7.66 5.84 -3.15
CA ILE A 186 -7.40 4.74 -2.21
C ILE A 186 -6.84 5.25 -0.88
N TYR A 187 -5.82 6.10 -0.93
CA TYR A 187 -5.04 6.49 0.24
C TYR A 187 -5.55 7.76 0.92
N GLY A 188 -6.35 8.61 0.25
CA GLY A 188 -6.96 9.79 0.86
C GLY A 188 -5.95 10.80 1.41
N LEU A 189 -4.96 11.19 0.60
CA LEU A 189 -3.90 12.11 1.03
C LEU A 189 -4.44 13.53 1.25
N ARG A 190 -4.45 13.98 2.51
CA ARG A 190 -4.85 15.35 2.92
C ARG A 190 -3.69 16.33 3.08
N ARG A 191 -2.47 15.92 2.74
CA ARG A 191 -1.27 16.76 2.81
C ARG A 191 -0.68 16.96 1.43
N LYS A 192 0.01 18.10 1.24
CA LYS A 192 0.79 18.32 0.03
C LYS A 192 2.02 17.42 0.03
N ILE A 193 2.24 16.79 -1.10
CA ILE A 193 3.44 15.99 -1.37
C ILE A 193 4.58 16.94 -1.69
N VAL A 194 5.72 16.76 -1.03
CA VAL A 194 6.95 17.49 -1.34
C VAL A 194 7.69 16.71 -2.42
N VAL A 195 7.51 17.10 -3.68
CA VAL A 195 8.03 16.35 -4.84
C VAL A 195 9.56 16.20 -4.80
N SER A 196 10.30 17.21 -4.35
CA SER A 196 11.76 17.14 -4.24
C SER A 196 12.22 15.98 -3.35
N ASP A 197 11.63 15.87 -2.15
CA ASP A 197 12.03 14.86 -1.15
C ASP A 197 11.69 13.45 -1.64
N ALA A 198 10.52 13.31 -2.27
CA ALA A 198 10.07 12.07 -2.88
C ALA A 198 10.97 11.66 -4.06
N VAL A 199 11.41 12.59 -4.91
CA VAL A 199 12.37 12.33 -6.00
C VAL A 199 13.74 11.94 -5.45
N THR A 200 14.24 12.62 -4.42
CA THR A 200 15.50 12.24 -3.75
C THR A 200 15.43 10.81 -3.19
N GLN A 201 14.30 10.41 -2.63
CA GLN A 201 14.10 9.03 -2.19
C GLN A 201 14.12 8.05 -3.38
N LEU A 202 13.46 8.38 -4.49
CA LEU A 202 13.44 7.53 -5.70
C LEU A 202 14.83 7.42 -6.35
N GLN A 203 15.64 8.49 -6.33
CA GLN A 203 17.04 8.47 -6.76
C GLN A 203 17.89 7.55 -5.89
N THR A 204 17.66 7.56 -4.58
CA THR A 204 18.34 6.64 -3.63
C THR A 204 18.00 5.17 -3.90
N PHE A 205 16.84 4.90 -4.51
CA PHE A 205 16.44 3.57 -4.96
C PHE A 205 16.84 3.27 -6.41
N GLU A 206 17.56 4.18 -7.07
CA GLU A 206 17.97 4.05 -8.47
C GLU A 206 16.76 3.85 -9.42
N LEU A 207 15.59 4.36 -9.05
CA LEU A 207 14.36 4.25 -9.85
C LEU A 207 14.17 5.45 -10.78
N VAL A 208 14.75 6.60 -10.42
CA VAL A 208 14.75 7.79 -11.25
C VAL A 208 16.12 8.44 -11.23
N ALA A 209 16.43 9.20 -12.28
CA ALA A 209 17.56 10.10 -12.37
C ALA A 209 17.05 11.52 -12.67
N GLU A 210 17.79 12.54 -12.23
CA GLU A 210 17.52 13.92 -12.60
C GLU A 210 18.66 14.45 -13.46
N ASN A 211 18.31 15.07 -14.59
CA ASN A 211 19.29 15.74 -15.46
C ASN A 211 18.68 17.05 -15.96
N GLU A 212 19.41 18.15 -15.79
CA GLU A 212 18.98 19.50 -16.22
C GLU A 212 17.57 19.88 -15.72
N GLY A 213 17.19 19.45 -14.51
CA GLY A 213 15.88 19.72 -13.90
C GLY A 213 14.73 18.83 -14.40
N ASN A 214 15.02 17.88 -15.31
CA ASN A 214 14.08 16.89 -15.80
C ASN A 214 14.26 15.56 -15.06
N VAL A 215 13.15 14.87 -14.80
CA VAL A 215 13.13 13.59 -14.09
C VAL A 215 12.91 12.45 -15.08
N TYR A 216 13.84 11.49 -15.07
CA TYR A 216 13.85 10.33 -15.95
C TYR A 216 13.67 9.06 -15.14
N PRO A 217 12.75 8.16 -15.51
CA PRO A 217 12.79 6.80 -14.98
C PRO A 217 14.06 6.09 -15.46
N THR A 218 14.73 5.37 -14.57
CA THR A 218 15.78 4.42 -14.95
C THR A 218 15.16 3.15 -15.55
N GLU A 219 15.97 2.20 -16.02
CA GLU A 219 15.47 0.89 -16.45
C GLU A 219 14.70 0.18 -15.33
N ALA A 220 15.23 0.17 -14.10
CA ALA A 220 14.55 -0.37 -12.92
C ALA A 220 13.25 0.41 -12.61
N GLY A 221 13.26 1.73 -12.78
CA GLY A 221 12.08 2.58 -12.69
C GLY A 221 10.99 2.18 -13.68
N PHE A 222 11.34 1.95 -14.95
CA PHE A 222 10.38 1.51 -15.98
C PHE A 222 9.75 0.16 -15.66
N ILE A 223 10.53 -0.80 -15.16
CA ILE A 223 10.01 -2.11 -14.73
C ILE A 223 8.98 -1.93 -13.61
N LEU A 224 9.28 -1.10 -12.62
CA LEU A 224 8.36 -0.84 -11.51
C LEU A 224 7.11 -0.08 -11.98
N LEU A 225 7.26 0.91 -12.86
CA LEU A 225 6.15 1.65 -13.45
C LEU A 225 5.19 0.73 -14.20
N ASP A 226 5.72 -0.24 -14.96
CA ASP A 226 4.92 -1.23 -15.67
C ASP A 226 4.15 -2.13 -14.68
N GLN A 227 4.80 -2.58 -13.61
CA GLN A 227 4.14 -3.35 -12.55
C GLN A 227 3.02 -2.57 -11.85
N LEU A 228 3.19 -1.26 -11.66
CA LEU A 228 2.18 -0.39 -11.06
C LEU A 228 0.94 -0.21 -11.95
N THR A 229 1.02 -0.47 -13.25
CA THR A 229 -0.19 -0.46 -14.10
C THR A 229 -1.19 -1.54 -13.68
N PHE A 230 -0.72 -2.63 -13.06
CA PHE A 230 -1.55 -3.65 -12.46
C PHE A 230 -2.01 -3.21 -11.07
N ARG A 231 -3.13 -2.49 -11.01
CA ARG A 231 -3.77 -1.99 -9.77
C ARG A 231 -3.89 -3.02 -8.64
N ARG A 232 -4.04 -4.32 -8.98
CA ARG A 232 -4.06 -5.42 -8.00
C ARG A 232 -2.75 -5.51 -7.18
N GLY A 233 -1.60 -5.26 -7.80
CA GLY A 233 -0.29 -5.24 -7.13
C GLY A 233 -0.09 -4.05 -6.20
N ILE A 234 -0.78 -2.92 -6.47
CA ILE A 234 -0.76 -1.72 -5.62
C ILE A 234 -1.53 -1.94 -4.32
N VAL A 235 -2.69 -2.60 -4.43
CA VAL A 235 -3.57 -2.82 -3.28
C VAL A 235 -3.09 -4.00 -2.42
N GLY A 236 -2.16 -4.83 -2.91
CA GLY A 236 -1.61 -5.94 -2.12
C GLY A 236 -2.57 -7.11 -1.91
N PHE A 237 -3.64 -7.18 -2.72
CA PHE A 237 -4.54 -8.33 -2.77
C PHE A 237 -3.84 -9.51 -3.42
N HIS A 238 -3.12 -10.26 -2.59
CA HIS A 238 -2.57 -11.55 -2.93
C HIS A 238 -3.15 -12.56 -1.94
N SER A 239 -4.08 -13.38 -2.42
CA SER A 239 -4.53 -14.54 -1.67
C SER A 239 -3.49 -15.64 -1.88
N PHE A 240 -2.86 -16.11 -0.83
CA PHE A 240 -2.02 -17.30 -0.89
C PHE A 240 -2.75 -18.44 -0.18
N TYR A 241 -2.76 -19.62 -0.79
CA TYR A 241 -3.15 -20.85 -0.11
C TYR A 241 -1.95 -21.80 -0.10
N PHE A 242 -1.92 -22.71 0.86
CA PHE A 242 -0.84 -23.68 0.98
C PHE A 242 -1.32 -25.02 0.44
N GLU A 243 -0.68 -25.48 -0.62
CA GLU A 243 -0.86 -26.82 -1.17
C GLU A 243 0.43 -27.61 -0.94
N GLU A 244 0.34 -28.74 -0.24
CA GLU A 244 1.50 -29.58 0.11
C GLU A 244 2.66 -28.82 0.83
N GLY A 245 2.33 -27.76 1.57
CA GLY A 245 3.32 -26.94 2.28
C GLY A 245 4.01 -25.88 1.41
N LYS A 246 3.60 -25.71 0.15
CA LYS A 246 4.09 -24.66 -0.75
C LYS A 246 3.05 -23.56 -0.90
N PRO A 247 3.44 -22.27 -0.86
CA PRO A 247 2.52 -21.18 -1.11
C PRO A 247 2.17 -21.13 -2.61
N VAL A 248 0.88 -21.22 -2.92
CA VAL A 248 0.33 -21.01 -4.25
C VAL A 248 -0.45 -19.70 -4.23
N GLN A 249 -0.12 -18.79 -5.14
CA GLN A 249 -0.90 -17.56 -5.32
C GLN A 249 -2.28 -17.94 -5.88
N SER A 250 -3.31 -17.83 -5.05
CA SER A 250 -4.70 -17.91 -5.51
C SER A 250 -4.96 -16.72 -6.42
N THR A 251 -5.11 -17.03 -7.70
CA THR A 251 -5.63 -16.11 -8.69
C THR A 251 -7.14 -16.31 -8.79
N GLN A 252 -7.85 -16.35 -7.66
CA GLN A 252 -9.31 -16.37 -7.72
C GLN A 252 -9.82 -14.98 -8.10
N VAL A 253 -10.36 -14.92 -9.31
CA VAL A 253 -11.28 -13.88 -9.76
C VAL A 253 -12.63 -14.21 -9.13
N LEU A 254 -13.10 -13.35 -8.23
CA LEU A 254 -14.53 -13.21 -7.97
C LEU A 254 -15.16 -12.45 -9.14
#